data_AF-A0A5C4Y773-F1
#
_entry.id   AF-A0A5C4Y773-F1
#
_cell.length_a   1.000
_cell.length_b   1.000
_cell.length_c   1.000
_cell.angle_alpha   90.00
_cell.angle_beta   90.00
_cell.angle_gamma   90.00
#
_symmetry.space_group_name_H-M   'P 1'
#
loop_
_entity.id
_entity.type
_entity.pdbx_description
1 polymer ?
#
loop_
_entity_poly.entity_id
_entity_poly.type
_entity_poly.pdbx_seq_one_letter_code
_entity_poly.pdbx_strand_id
1 'polypeptide(L)'
;MNFTLQGNIQDITIGLKGQTSDRYDNNYKTTATGEQLANIGNGKYRVTFDANSSNGAFLPQSIIVNPVAVTVKVVSATGNVGGFYPQLVVNTGTSNFTINNILRTVQVYSNCNVTQTTQEEI
;
A
#
# COMPACT_ATOMS: atom_id res chain seq x y z
N MET A 1 -4.44 -6.88 -2.05
CA MET A 1 -4.58 -7.03 -3.53
C MET A 1 -4.99 -8.47 -3.81
N ASN A 2 -5.87 -8.71 -4.79
CA ASN A 2 -6.25 -10.07 -5.21
C ASN A 2 -5.72 -10.30 -6.63
N PHE A 3 -5.00 -11.39 -6.86
CA PHE A 3 -4.47 -11.77 -8.17
C PHE A 3 -4.54 -13.30 -8.32
N THR A 4 -4.66 -13.76 -9.57
CA THR A 4 -4.67 -15.20 -9.90
C THR A 4 -3.36 -15.50 -10.63
N LEU A 5 -2.65 -16.55 -10.19
CA LEU A 5 -1.41 -16.99 -10.80
C LEU A 5 -1.51 -18.47 -11.12
N GLN A 6 -1.07 -18.88 -12.30
CA GLN A 6 -0.97 -20.29 -12.68
C GLN A 6 0.49 -20.68 -12.86
N GLY A 7 0.82 -21.90 -12.43
CA GLY A 7 2.18 -22.45 -12.51
C GLY A 7 2.95 -22.39 -11.18
N ASN A 8 4.25 -22.72 -11.25
CA ASN A 8 5.15 -22.63 -10.12
C ASN A 8 5.50 -21.16 -9.83
N ILE A 9 5.41 -20.76 -8.55
CA ILE A 9 5.85 -19.45 -8.08
C ILE A 9 7.03 -19.70 -7.16
N GLN A 10 8.18 -19.12 -7.49
CA GLN A 10 9.36 -19.18 -6.65
C GLN A 10 9.26 -18.14 -5.54
N ASP A 11 8.96 -16.90 -5.91
CA ASP A 11 8.75 -15.80 -4.98
C ASP A 11 7.88 -14.70 -5.59
N ILE A 12 7.33 -13.87 -4.71
CA ILE A 12 6.74 -12.60 -5.09
C ILE A 12 7.37 -11.49 -4.26
N THR A 13 7.61 -10.36 -4.91
CA THR A 13 7.98 -9.12 -4.25
C THR A 13 6.83 -8.14 -4.36
N ILE A 14 6.36 -7.63 -3.22
CA ILE A 14 5.35 -6.58 -3.15
C ILE A 14 5.95 -5.35 -2.48
N GLY A 15 5.66 -4.17 -3.01
CA GLY A 15 6.03 -2.94 -2.33
C GLY A 15 5.33 -1.70 -2.85
N LEU A 16 5.45 -0.61 -2.10
CA LEU A 16 4.99 0.72 -2.50
C LEU A 16 6.06 1.36 -3.39
N LYS A 17 5.69 1.65 -4.64
CA LYS A 17 6.55 2.32 -5.61
C LYS A 17 6.10 3.76 -5.79
N GLY A 18 7.05 4.69 -5.78
CA GLY A 18 6.80 6.10 -6.03
C GLY A 18 6.32 6.34 -7.46
N GLN A 19 5.28 7.15 -7.61
CA GLN A 19 4.71 7.53 -8.91
C GLN A 19 5.71 8.30 -9.77
N THR A 20 6.54 9.15 -9.16
CA THR A 20 7.46 10.06 -9.87
C THR A 20 8.92 9.62 -9.81
N SER A 21 9.33 8.91 -8.78
CA SER A 21 10.74 8.57 -8.53
C SER A 21 11.15 7.18 -9.03
N ASP A 22 10.18 6.34 -9.45
CA ASP A 22 10.36 4.93 -9.80
C ASP A 22 11.05 4.08 -8.71
N ARG A 23 11.19 4.60 -7.50
CA ARG A 23 11.83 3.91 -6.37
C ARG A 23 10.76 3.26 -5.50
N TYR A 24 11.11 2.10 -4.95
CA TYR A 24 10.36 1.52 -3.85
C TYR A 24 10.63 2.30 -2.57
N ASP A 25 9.62 2.42 -1.72
CA ASP A 25 9.85 2.69 -0.31
C ASP A 25 10.39 1.41 0.34
N ASN A 26 11.64 1.47 0.81
CA ASN A 26 12.34 0.31 1.37
C ASN A 26 11.72 -0.18 2.68
N ASN A 27 10.98 0.67 3.40
CA ASN A 27 10.25 0.24 4.60
C ASN A 27 8.99 -0.56 4.25
N TYR A 28 8.50 -0.37 3.03
CA TYR A 28 7.23 -0.87 2.53
C TYR A 28 7.47 -1.74 1.30
N LYS A 29 8.47 -2.63 1.40
CA LYS A 29 8.81 -3.63 0.40
C LYS A 29 9.12 -4.95 1.10
N THR A 30 8.51 -6.04 0.64
CA THR A 30 8.77 -7.38 1.14
C THR A 30 8.75 -8.40 0.03
N THR A 31 9.41 -9.53 0.27
CA THR A 31 9.45 -10.68 -0.62
C THR A 31 8.94 -11.89 0.16
N ALA A 32 7.97 -12.59 -0.42
CA ALA A 32 7.45 -13.85 0.10
C ALA A 32 7.77 -14.97 -0.89
N THR A 33 8.36 -16.06 -0.41
CA THR A 33 8.59 -17.26 -1.22
C THR A 33 7.26 -17.94 -1.52
N GLY A 34 7.21 -18.78 -2.56
CA GLY A 34 6.02 -19.55 -2.92
C GLY A 34 5.44 -20.36 -1.75
N GLU A 35 6.30 -20.87 -0.87
CA GLU A 35 5.92 -21.62 0.35
C GLU A 35 5.26 -20.74 1.42
N GLN A 36 5.57 -19.44 1.45
CA GLN A 36 4.99 -18.46 2.37
C GLN A 36 3.66 -17.90 1.87
N LEU A 37 3.28 -18.17 0.61
CA LEU A 37 2.03 -17.70 0.04
C LEU A 37 0.85 -18.52 0.57
N ALA A 38 -0.07 -17.85 1.26
CA ALA A 38 -1.32 -18.47 1.67
C ALA A 38 -2.16 -18.81 0.42
N ASN A 39 -2.20 -20.10 0.05
CA ASN A 39 -3.06 -20.62 -0.99
C ASN A 39 -4.52 -20.52 -0.52
N ILE A 40 -5.35 -19.80 -1.28
CA ILE A 40 -6.79 -19.62 -0.98
C ILE A 40 -7.69 -20.40 -1.97
N GLY A 41 -7.12 -21.39 -2.67
CA GLY A 41 -7.79 -22.27 -3.63
C GLY A 41 -7.71 -21.79 -5.08
N ASN A 42 -7.86 -22.71 -6.03
CA ASN A 42 -7.98 -22.42 -7.48
C ASN A 42 -6.82 -21.58 -8.08
N GLY A 43 -5.58 -21.79 -7.63
CA GLY A 43 -4.42 -21.00 -8.10
C GLY A 43 -4.43 -19.54 -7.63
N LYS A 44 -5.21 -19.23 -6.59
CA LYS A 44 -5.24 -17.91 -5.97
C LYS A 44 -4.39 -17.91 -4.71
N TYR A 45 -3.65 -16.84 -4.54
CA TYR A 45 -2.80 -16.62 -3.38
C TYR A 45 -3.18 -15.29 -2.73
N ARG A 46 -3.07 -15.23 -1.40
CA ARG A 46 -3.25 -13.99 -0.64
C ARG A 46 -1.93 -13.60 0.01
N VAL A 47 -1.54 -12.36 -0.20
CA VAL A 47 -0.50 -11.69 0.59
C VAL A 47 -1.09 -10.45 1.22
N THR A 48 -0.98 -10.39 2.54
CA THR A 48 -1.34 -9.22 3.33
C THR A 48 -0.08 -8.39 3.49
N PHE A 49 -0.14 -7.16 2.98
CA PHE A 49 0.93 -6.18 3.09
C PHE A 49 0.37 -5.00 3.88
N ASP A 50 0.85 -4.84 5.11
CA ASP A 50 0.40 -3.78 6.02
C ASP A 50 1.38 -2.61 5.98
N ALA A 51 0.97 -1.54 5.31
CA ALA A 51 1.68 -0.27 5.30
C ALA A 51 1.03 0.67 6.31
N ASN A 52 1.28 0.41 7.59
CA ASN A 52 0.83 1.26 8.68
C ASN A 52 1.85 2.38 8.95
N SER A 53 1.44 3.49 9.55
CA SER A 53 2.36 4.54 10.03
C SER A 53 2.94 4.21 11.41
N SER A 54 2.32 3.30 12.16
CA SER A 54 2.71 2.95 13.54
C SER A 54 3.98 2.11 13.65
N ASN A 55 4.38 1.44 12.56
CA ASN A 55 5.58 0.61 12.44
C ASN A 55 6.81 1.37 11.91
N GLY A 56 6.78 2.71 11.95
CA GLY A 56 8.00 3.54 11.96
C GLY A 56 8.49 4.06 10.61
N ALA A 57 7.69 3.98 9.55
CA ALA A 57 8.03 4.55 8.26
C ALA A 57 7.07 5.66 7.85
N PHE A 58 7.64 6.72 7.29
CA PHE A 58 7.00 8.01 7.06
C PHE A 58 5.75 7.90 6.18
N LEU A 59 4.57 7.86 6.82
CA LEU A 59 3.43 8.64 6.36
C LEU A 59 3.51 10.01 7.06
N PRO A 60 3.16 11.12 6.39
CA PRO A 60 3.21 12.45 6.99
C PRO A 60 2.46 12.44 8.32
N GLN A 61 3.20 12.66 9.41
CA GLN A 61 2.80 12.79 10.81
C GLN A 61 1.36 12.34 11.11
N SER A 62 1.23 11.12 11.62
CA SER A 62 -0.03 10.63 12.19
C SER A 62 -0.54 11.61 13.26
N ILE A 63 -1.82 11.97 13.14
CA ILE A 63 -2.59 12.49 14.27
C ILE A 63 -2.73 11.33 15.25
N ILE A 64 -2.22 11.46 16.47
CA ILE A 64 -2.52 10.51 17.55
C ILE A 64 -4.01 10.66 17.84
N VAL A 65 -4.81 9.71 17.36
CA VAL A 65 -6.21 9.57 17.76
C VAL A 65 -6.23 8.60 18.92
N ASN A 66 -6.27 9.12 20.14
CA ASN A 66 -6.81 8.34 21.24
C ASN A 66 -8.28 8.03 20.87
N PRO A 67 -8.73 6.76 20.89
CA PRO A 67 -10.12 6.42 20.58
C PRO A 67 -11.02 6.93 21.70
N VAL A 68 -11.39 8.19 21.58
CA VAL A 68 -12.61 8.79 22.08
C VAL A 68 -13.53 8.85 20.86
N ALA A 69 -14.85 8.88 21.05
CA ALA A 69 -15.75 9.21 19.95
C ALA A 69 -15.23 10.49 19.26
N VAL A 70 -14.74 10.36 18.02
CA VAL A 70 -14.13 11.46 17.29
C VAL A 70 -14.95 11.74 16.04
N THR A 71 -15.21 13.01 15.83
CA THR A 71 -15.88 13.52 14.67
C THR A 71 -14.97 13.44 13.44
N VAL A 72 -15.53 12.99 12.31
CA VAL A 72 -14.77 12.88 11.05
C VAL A 72 -14.34 14.28 10.58
N LYS A 73 -13.04 14.46 10.34
CA LYS A 73 -12.49 15.71 9.79
C LYS A 73 -12.44 15.64 8.27
N VAL A 74 -13.13 16.54 7.61
CA VAL A 74 -12.97 16.79 6.17
C VAL A 74 -11.75 17.70 5.99
N VAL A 75 -10.89 17.34 5.05
CA VAL A 75 -9.67 18.08 4.75
C VAL A 75 -9.63 18.55 3.30
N SER A 76 -9.05 19.72 3.08
CA SER A 76 -8.58 20.17 1.77
C SER A 76 -7.07 19.99 1.71
N ALA A 77 -6.62 19.21 0.74
CA ALA A 77 -5.20 18.95 0.51
C ALA A 77 -4.71 19.71 -0.73
N THR A 78 -3.57 20.41 -0.61
CA THR A 78 -2.96 21.17 -1.70
C THR A 78 -1.44 20.95 -1.76
N GLY A 79 -0.82 21.33 -2.87
CA GLY A 79 0.62 21.12 -3.09
C GLY A 79 0.95 19.64 -3.18
N ASN A 80 0.42 18.97 -4.21
CA ASN A 80 0.75 17.57 -4.51
C ASN A 80 2.26 17.44 -4.71
N VAL A 81 2.88 16.49 -4.00
CA VAL A 81 4.32 16.21 -4.06
C VAL A 81 4.61 14.82 -4.65
N GLY A 82 3.60 14.18 -5.22
CA GLY A 82 3.67 12.85 -5.82
C GLY A 82 2.67 11.89 -5.19
N GLY A 83 2.97 10.59 -5.29
CA GLY A 83 2.13 9.53 -4.75
C GLY A 83 2.85 8.19 -4.77
N PHE A 84 2.23 7.19 -4.17
CA PHE A 84 2.73 5.81 -4.12
C PHE A 84 1.66 4.85 -4.60
N TYR A 85 2.05 3.82 -5.34
CA TYR A 85 1.15 2.74 -5.75
C TYR A 85 1.76 1.38 -5.41
N PRO A 86 0.95 0.37 -5.09
CA PRO A 86 1.46 -0.98 -4.90
C PRO A 86 1.89 -1.58 -6.25
N GLN A 87 3.12 -2.06 -6.31
CA GLN A 87 3.64 -2.89 -7.40
C GLN A 87 3.86 -4.31 -6.88
N LEU A 88 3.52 -5.29 -7.72
CA LEU A 88 3.77 -6.69 -7.48
C LEU A 88 4.70 -7.21 -8.58
N VAL A 89 5.82 -7.80 -8.20
CA VAL A 89 6.71 -8.53 -9.09
C VAL A 89 6.62 -10.00 -8.71
N VAL A 90 6.41 -10.87 -9.67
CA VAL A 90 6.31 -12.31 -9.45
C VAL A 90 7.40 -13.00 -10.23
N ASN A 91 8.11 -13.89 -9.55
CA ASN A 91 9.15 -14.74 -10.10
C ASN A 91 8.68 -16.20 -10.08
N THR A 92 8.79 -16.86 -11.22
CA THR A 92 8.43 -18.29 -11.41
C THR A 92 9.64 -19.21 -11.47
N GLY A 93 10.84 -18.68 -11.21
CA GLY A 93 12.13 -19.35 -11.41
C GLY A 93 12.61 -19.40 -12.87
N THR A 94 11.69 -19.23 -13.83
CA THR A 94 11.99 -19.22 -15.27
C THR A 94 11.66 -17.88 -15.94
N SER A 95 10.76 -17.09 -15.34
CA SER A 95 10.32 -15.79 -15.85
C SER A 95 9.89 -14.85 -14.74
N ASN A 96 9.93 -13.56 -15.02
CA ASN A 96 9.47 -12.48 -14.14
C ASN A 96 8.35 -11.68 -14.80
N PHE A 97 7.31 -11.37 -14.04
CA PHE A 97 6.22 -10.48 -14.49
C PHE A 97 5.89 -9.43 -13.45
N THR A 98 5.58 -8.22 -13.92
CA THR A 98 5.30 -7.06 -13.09
C THR A 98 3.85 -6.63 -13.27
N ILE A 99 3.15 -6.44 -12.15
CA ILE A 99 1.78 -5.96 -12.07
C ILE A 99 1.81 -4.61 -11.35
N ASN A 100 1.49 -3.56 -12.10
CA ASN A 100 1.41 -2.19 -11.60
C ASN A 100 -0.03 -1.83 -11.25
N ASN A 101 -0.26 -1.32 -10.04
CA ASN A 101 -1.59 -0.84 -9.64
C ASN A 101 -1.65 0.69 -9.54
N ILE A 102 -1.23 1.37 -10.61
CA ILE A 102 -1.16 2.83 -10.69
C ILE A 102 -2.54 3.48 -10.50
N LEU A 103 -3.63 2.78 -10.86
CA LEU A 103 -5.00 3.26 -10.64
C LEU A 103 -5.38 3.41 -9.16
N ARG A 104 -4.63 2.78 -8.25
CA ARG A 104 -4.79 2.92 -6.79
C ARG A 104 -3.67 3.73 -6.16
N THR A 105 -3.12 4.70 -6.89
CA THR A 105 -2.09 5.59 -6.34
C THR A 105 -2.66 6.39 -5.18
N VAL A 106 -2.00 6.28 -4.03
CA VAL A 106 -2.23 7.15 -2.87
C VAL A 106 -1.43 8.42 -3.10
N GLN A 107 -2.15 9.53 -3.30
CA GLN A 107 -1.54 10.85 -3.52
C GLN A 107 -1.02 11.43 -2.21
N VAL A 108 0.13 12.10 -2.26
CA VAL A 108 0.77 12.75 -1.13
C VAL A 108 0.78 14.25 -1.38
N TYR A 109 0.35 15.00 -0.38
CA TYR A 109 0.24 16.45 -0.42
C TYR A 109 1.09 17.04 0.70
N SER A 110 1.76 18.15 0.40
CA SER A 110 2.59 18.88 1.36
C SER A 110 1.76 19.70 2.35
N ASN A 111 0.53 20.07 1.98
CA ASN A 111 -0.35 20.87 2.81
C ASN A 111 -1.70 20.17 2.97
N CYS A 112 -2.21 20.16 4.19
CA CYS A 112 -3.51 19.59 4.53
C CYS A 112 -4.19 20.49 5.56
N ASN A 113 -5.32 21.09 5.19
CA ASN A 113 -6.10 21.97 6.05
C ASN A 113 -7.45 21.32 6.37
N VAL A 114 -7.81 21.25 7.64
CA VAL A 114 -9.15 20.81 8.06
C VAL A 114 -10.16 21.87 7.62
N THR A 115 -11.13 21.49 6.81
CA THR A 115 -12.18 22.38 6.29
C THR A 115 -13.49 22.23 7.06
N GLN A 116 -13.75 21.05 7.61
CA GLN A 116 -14.94 20.78 8.40
C GLN A 116 -14.66 19.68 9.41
N THR A 117 -15.34 19.72 10.55
CA THR A 117 -15.47 18.61 11.48
C THR A 117 -16.94 18.21 11.47
N THR A 118 -17.26 16.95 11.12
CA THR A 118 -18.66 16.48 11.08
C THR A 118 -19.20 16.31 12.50
N GLN A 119 -20.48 15.96 12.64
CA GLN A 119 -21.07 15.55 13.93
C GLN A 119 -21.17 14.02 14.04
N GLU A 120 -20.60 13.29 13.08
CA GLU A 120 -20.65 11.83 13.04
C GLU A 120 -19.52 11.28 13.91
N GLU A 121 -19.89 10.66 15.03
CA GLU A 121 -19.00 9.96 15.95
C GLU A 121 -18.87 8.49 15.50
N ILE A 122 -17.62 8.01 15.38
CA ILE A 122 -17.28 6.59 15.13
C ILE A 122 -16.71 5.95 16.40
#